data_AF-A0A1G8ETI4-F1
#
_entry.id   AF-A0A1G8ETI4-F1
#
_cell.length_a   1.000
_cell.length_b   1.000
_cell.length_c   1.000
_cell.angle_alpha   90.00
_cell.angle_beta   90.00
_cell.angle_gamma   90.00
#
_symmetry.space_group_name_H-M   'P 1'
#
loop_
_entity.id
_entity.type
_entity.pdbx_description
1 polymer ?
#
loop_
_entity_poly.entity_id
_entity_poly.type
_entity_poly.pdbx_seq_one_letter_code
_entity_poly.pdbx_strand_id
1 'polypeptide(L)'
;MIKEEFDIIHKDFRKFLREVKLKNSTSLNSLIKAAEDSLPTLVKSEIDDKFDCLYACTDIDTLLSYQVIIEQHKEWHVQHNGHTSMKVIGYYIEYVAQKQGLDLTHYKPSKPSYYLEGDVVESHGTRYERDPKAKRDCIAKYGCKCFICGFDFEKVYGEDGAGFIEVHHLKPISSYNGEHLVIPTEDLRPLCSNCHSMVHRRKPIPWDVEKVREMIEINNADILHS
;
A
#
# COMPACT_ATOMS: atom_id res chain seq x y z
N MET A 1 -15.78 -25.94 -13.26
CA MET A 1 -15.80 -27.33 -12.79
C MET A 1 -17.16 -27.96 -13.03
N ILE A 2 -17.18 -29.23 -13.41
CA ILE A 2 -18.40 -30.02 -13.60
C ILE A 2 -18.78 -30.65 -12.25
N LYS A 3 -20.09 -30.87 -11.98
CA LYS A 3 -20.61 -31.43 -10.71
C LYS A 3 -19.88 -32.71 -10.24
N GLU A 4 -19.43 -33.54 -11.18
CA GLU A 4 -18.69 -34.76 -10.88
C GLU A 4 -17.30 -34.51 -10.27
N GLU A 5 -16.61 -33.44 -10.67
CA GLU A 5 -15.30 -33.05 -10.11
C GLU A 5 -15.44 -32.56 -8.66
N PHE A 6 -16.51 -31.83 -8.36
CA PHE A 6 -16.85 -31.41 -6.99
C PHE A 6 -17.04 -32.59 -6.04
N ASP A 7 -17.82 -33.59 -6.48
CA ASP A 7 -18.10 -34.77 -5.66
C ASP A 7 -16.84 -35.59 -5.37
N ILE A 8 -15.88 -35.61 -6.29
CA ILE A 8 -14.58 -36.26 -6.10
C ILE A 8 -13.75 -35.48 -5.06
N ILE A 9 -13.59 -34.16 -5.24
CA ILE A 9 -12.82 -33.32 -4.31
C ILE A 9 -13.42 -33.39 -2.90
N HIS A 10 -14.75 -33.30 -2.78
CA HIS A 10 -15.42 -33.41 -1.49
C HIS A 10 -15.15 -34.75 -0.80
N LYS A 11 -15.29 -35.89 -1.51
CA LYS A 11 -15.02 -37.22 -0.95
C LYS A 11 -13.56 -37.38 -0.52
N ASP A 12 -12.64 -36.92 -1.36
CA ASP A 12 -11.21 -36.98 -1.10
C ASP A 12 -10.82 -36.10 0.09
N PHE A 13 -11.30 -34.86 0.13
CA PHE A 13 -11.04 -33.95 1.24
C PHE A 13 -11.65 -34.48 2.56
N ARG A 14 -12.85 -35.07 2.52
CA ARG A 14 -13.43 -35.74 3.69
C ARG A 14 -12.57 -36.90 4.19
N LYS A 15 -11.96 -37.67 3.29
CA LYS A 15 -11.00 -38.73 3.64
C LYS A 15 -9.73 -38.14 4.24
N PHE A 16 -9.16 -37.10 3.63
CA PHE A 16 -8.01 -36.35 4.15
C PHE A 16 -8.27 -35.84 5.57
N LEU A 17 -9.42 -35.18 5.80
CA LEU A 17 -9.79 -34.71 7.13
C LEU A 17 -9.92 -35.84 8.17
N ARG A 18 -10.35 -37.04 7.78
CA ARG A 18 -10.37 -38.20 8.70
C ARG A 18 -8.96 -38.62 9.12
N GLU A 19 -8.01 -38.59 8.21
CA GLU A 19 -6.61 -38.94 8.45
C GLU A 19 -5.93 -37.88 9.33
N VAL A 20 -6.20 -36.59 9.09
CA VAL A 20 -5.68 -35.46 9.89
C VAL A 20 -6.33 -35.39 11.29
N LYS A 21 -7.62 -35.74 11.41
CA LYS A 21 -8.40 -35.64 12.67
C LYS A 21 -7.93 -36.58 13.78
N LEU A 22 -7.11 -37.60 13.49
CA LEU A 22 -6.50 -38.46 14.52
C LEU A 22 -5.60 -37.67 15.51
N LYS A 23 -5.41 -36.37 15.30
CA LYS A 23 -4.61 -35.47 16.15
C LYS A 23 -5.40 -34.31 16.82
N ASN A 24 -6.73 -34.16 16.62
CA ASN A 24 -7.47 -32.95 17.07
C ASN A 24 -8.89 -33.21 17.66
N SER A 25 -9.37 -32.28 18.52
CA SER A 25 -10.63 -32.37 19.28
C SER A 25 -11.92 -31.96 18.53
N THR A 26 -11.82 -31.44 17.30
CA THR A 26 -12.98 -30.92 16.55
C THR A 26 -13.68 -32.03 15.74
N SER A 27 -15.02 -32.06 15.72
CA SER A 27 -15.79 -33.08 15.00
C SER A 27 -15.63 -32.97 13.47
N LEU A 28 -15.53 -34.12 12.79
CA LEU A 28 -15.40 -34.21 11.33
C LEU A 28 -16.59 -33.55 10.64
N ASN A 29 -17.79 -33.79 11.16
CA ASN A 29 -19.01 -33.22 10.58
C ASN A 29 -19.05 -31.69 10.76
N SER A 30 -18.46 -31.16 11.84
CA SER A 30 -18.36 -29.71 12.03
C SER A 30 -17.38 -29.08 11.04
N LEU A 31 -16.25 -29.74 10.75
CA LEU A 31 -15.29 -29.27 9.73
C LEU A 31 -15.90 -29.30 8.34
N ILE A 32 -16.61 -30.39 7.99
CA ILE A 32 -17.28 -30.50 6.69
C ILE A 32 -18.38 -29.45 6.56
N LYS A 33 -19.22 -29.26 7.58
CA LYS A 33 -20.23 -28.19 7.58
C LYS A 33 -19.58 -26.81 7.38
N ALA A 34 -18.47 -26.54 8.05
CA ALA A 34 -17.77 -25.27 7.86
C ALA A 34 -17.17 -25.14 6.45
N ALA A 35 -16.67 -26.21 5.84
CA ALA A 35 -16.18 -26.22 4.46
C ALA A 35 -17.27 -25.96 3.41
N GLU A 36 -18.48 -26.46 3.67
CA GLU A 36 -19.61 -26.40 2.73
C GLU A 36 -20.46 -25.13 2.89
N ASP A 37 -20.41 -24.48 4.06
CA ASP A 37 -21.34 -23.41 4.42
C ASP A 37 -20.63 -22.21 5.05
N SER A 38 -20.02 -22.39 6.23
CA SER A 38 -19.51 -21.26 7.03
C SER A 38 -18.34 -20.52 6.37
N LEU A 39 -17.36 -21.25 5.81
CA LEU A 39 -16.21 -20.65 5.13
C LEU A 39 -16.59 -20.02 3.80
N PRO A 40 -17.33 -20.68 2.89
CA PRO A 40 -17.82 -20.02 1.67
C PRO A 40 -18.62 -18.77 1.94
N THR A 41 -19.54 -18.80 2.93
CA THR A 41 -20.34 -17.62 3.29
C THR A 41 -19.47 -16.47 3.78
N LEU A 42 -18.51 -16.74 4.67
CA LEU A 42 -17.58 -15.74 5.19
C LEU A 42 -16.73 -15.11 4.08
N VAL A 43 -16.09 -15.94 3.25
CA VAL A 43 -15.24 -15.44 2.17
C VAL A 43 -16.09 -14.64 1.18
N LYS A 44 -17.30 -15.11 0.87
CA LYS A 44 -18.21 -14.42 -0.04
C LYS A 44 -18.68 -13.06 0.47
N SER A 45 -18.98 -12.94 1.76
CA SER A 45 -19.50 -11.68 2.31
C SER A 45 -18.39 -10.67 2.58
N GLU A 46 -17.22 -11.12 3.03
CA GLU A 46 -16.18 -10.23 3.56
C GLU A 46 -14.95 -10.05 2.65
N ILE A 47 -14.70 -10.98 1.71
CA ILE A 47 -13.39 -11.04 1.00
C ILE A 47 -13.55 -11.05 -0.53
N ASP A 48 -14.31 -12.01 -1.08
CA ASP A 48 -14.47 -12.22 -2.52
C ASP A 48 -15.92 -12.64 -2.84
N ASP A 49 -16.70 -11.71 -3.39
CA ASP A 49 -18.12 -11.87 -3.70
C ASP A 49 -18.44 -12.98 -4.72
N LYS A 50 -17.42 -13.49 -5.43
CA LYS A 50 -17.54 -14.59 -6.40
C LYS A 50 -17.18 -15.94 -5.81
N PHE A 51 -16.76 -15.99 -4.55
CA PHE A 51 -16.40 -17.24 -3.89
C PHE A 51 -17.64 -18.02 -3.45
N ASP A 52 -18.12 -18.92 -4.30
CA ASP A 52 -19.33 -19.71 -4.01
C ASP A 52 -19.05 -21.02 -3.27
N CYS A 53 -17.89 -21.63 -3.51
CA CYS A 53 -17.59 -22.98 -3.03
C CYS A 53 -16.10 -23.17 -2.83
N LEU A 54 -15.72 -23.68 -1.65
CA LEU A 54 -14.32 -24.02 -1.34
C LEU A 54 -13.73 -24.98 -2.36
N TYR A 55 -14.50 -26.00 -2.74
CA TYR A 55 -14.03 -27.06 -3.64
C TYR A 55 -13.81 -26.59 -5.08
N ALA A 56 -14.27 -25.39 -5.45
CA ALA A 56 -14.03 -24.78 -6.75
C ALA A 56 -12.66 -24.11 -6.85
N CYS A 57 -11.99 -23.85 -5.73
CA CYS A 57 -10.74 -23.10 -5.68
C CYS A 57 -9.57 -24.03 -5.38
N THR A 58 -8.71 -24.29 -6.36
CA THR A 58 -7.46 -25.05 -6.16
C THR A 58 -6.22 -24.16 -6.29
N ASP A 59 -6.40 -22.85 -6.39
CA ASP A 59 -5.30 -21.89 -6.47
C ASP A 59 -4.76 -21.59 -5.07
N ILE A 60 -3.52 -21.99 -4.80
CA ILE A 60 -2.92 -21.92 -3.47
C ILE A 60 -2.63 -20.46 -3.07
N ASP A 61 -2.25 -19.59 -4.01
CA ASP A 61 -2.03 -18.16 -3.76
C ASP A 61 -3.31 -17.49 -3.22
N THR A 62 -4.44 -17.78 -3.87
CA THR A 62 -5.76 -17.29 -3.46
C THR A 62 -6.15 -17.81 -2.07
N LEU A 63 -6.04 -19.14 -1.85
CA LEU A 63 -6.41 -19.74 -0.57
C LEU A 63 -5.56 -19.22 0.60
N LEU A 64 -4.25 -19.09 0.40
CA LEU A 64 -3.34 -18.51 1.41
C LEU A 64 -3.67 -17.05 1.69
N SER A 65 -4.05 -16.28 0.66
CA SER A 65 -4.48 -14.89 0.86
C SER A 65 -5.73 -14.80 1.72
N TYR A 66 -6.75 -15.61 1.46
CA TYR A 66 -7.94 -15.66 2.30
C TYR A 66 -7.61 -16.10 3.73
N GLN A 67 -6.75 -17.10 3.91
CA GLN A 67 -6.32 -17.53 5.25
C GLN A 67 -5.74 -16.36 6.03
N VAL A 68 -4.78 -15.63 5.45
CA VAL A 68 -4.14 -14.48 6.11
C VAL A 68 -5.15 -13.38 6.43
N ILE A 69 -6.07 -13.06 5.52
CA ILE A 69 -7.09 -12.03 5.76
C ILE A 69 -7.99 -12.42 6.94
N ILE A 70 -8.48 -13.67 6.97
CA ILE A 70 -9.30 -14.16 8.08
C ILE A 70 -8.50 -14.12 9.40
N GLU A 71 -7.19 -14.45 9.38
CA GLU A 71 -6.36 -14.50 10.60
C GLU A 71 -6.21 -13.13 11.27
N GLN A 72 -6.19 -12.07 10.45
CA GLN A 72 -6.09 -10.69 10.93
C GLN A 72 -7.43 -10.15 11.49
N HIS A 73 -8.58 -10.71 11.07
CA HIS A 73 -9.91 -10.21 11.42
C HIS A 73 -10.56 -11.07 12.51
N LYS A 74 -10.05 -10.94 13.74
CA LYS A 74 -10.46 -11.77 14.90
C LYS A 74 -11.95 -11.63 15.25
N GLU A 75 -12.58 -10.51 14.91
CA GLU A 75 -14.02 -10.27 15.06
C GLU A 75 -14.86 -11.27 14.26
N TRP A 76 -14.37 -11.73 13.11
CA TRP A 76 -15.02 -12.76 12.31
C TRP A 76 -14.93 -14.14 12.95
N HIS A 77 -14.08 -14.36 13.95
CA HIS A 77 -14.05 -15.64 14.68
C HIS A 77 -15.24 -15.82 15.60
N VAL A 78 -15.82 -14.72 16.10
CA VAL A 78 -16.99 -14.73 16.99
C VAL A 78 -18.28 -14.82 16.19
N GLN A 79 -18.31 -14.23 15.00
CA GLN A 79 -19.39 -14.35 14.02
C GLN A 79 -19.12 -15.56 13.08
N HIS A 80 -20.11 -16.03 12.33
CA HIS A 80 -19.91 -17.02 11.23
C HIS A 80 -19.16 -18.33 11.54
N ASN A 81 -19.01 -18.74 12.80
CA ASN A 81 -18.18 -19.90 13.18
C ASN A 81 -16.72 -19.79 12.67
N GLY A 82 -16.18 -18.56 12.61
CA GLY A 82 -14.92 -18.26 11.93
C GLY A 82 -13.70 -19.03 12.45
N HIS A 83 -13.66 -19.42 13.73
CA HIS A 83 -12.59 -20.29 14.24
C HIS A 83 -12.57 -21.68 13.57
N THR A 84 -13.74 -22.21 13.18
CA THR A 84 -13.81 -23.47 12.41
C THR A 84 -13.46 -23.22 10.94
N SER A 85 -13.93 -22.12 10.36
CA SER A 85 -13.59 -21.71 8.98
C SER A 85 -12.07 -21.55 8.80
N MET A 86 -11.40 -20.94 9.80
CA MET A 86 -9.95 -20.81 9.86
C MET A 86 -9.22 -22.16 9.78
N LYS A 87 -9.65 -23.13 10.59
CA LYS A 87 -9.06 -24.47 10.57
C LYS A 87 -9.30 -25.16 9.23
N VAL A 88 -10.51 -25.02 8.70
CA VAL A 88 -10.90 -25.67 7.44
C VAL A 88 -10.09 -25.13 6.27
N ILE A 89 -9.89 -23.81 6.16
CA ILE A 89 -9.10 -23.26 5.06
C ILE A 89 -7.64 -23.74 5.13
N GLY A 90 -7.05 -23.80 6.33
CA GLY A 90 -5.72 -24.37 6.54
C GLY A 90 -5.63 -25.84 6.11
N TYR A 91 -6.56 -26.70 6.53
CA TYR A 91 -6.59 -28.10 6.10
C TYR A 91 -6.82 -28.25 4.60
N TYR A 92 -7.62 -27.39 4.00
CA TYR A 92 -7.89 -27.44 2.57
C TYR A 92 -6.65 -27.03 1.76
N ILE A 93 -5.90 -26.02 2.20
CA ILE A 93 -4.61 -25.65 1.62
C ILE A 93 -3.62 -26.82 1.66
N GLU A 94 -3.49 -27.49 2.80
CA GLU A 94 -2.63 -28.69 2.93
C GLU A 94 -3.05 -29.80 1.96
N TYR A 95 -4.35 -30.06 1.86
CA TYR A 95 -4.91 -31.04 0.93
C TYR A 95 -4.59 -30.71 -0.53
N VAL A 96 -4.81 -29.45 -0.95
CA VAL A 96 -4.54 -28.99 -2.32
C VAL A 96 -3.04 -29.04 -2.61
N ALA A 97 -2.20 -28.60 -1.68
CA ALA A 97 -0.74 -28.67 -1.80
C ALA A 97 -0.24 -30.12 -1.97
N GLN A 98 -0.76 -31.06 -1.17
CA GLN A 98 -0.42 -32.49 -1.31
C GLN A 98 -0.81 -33.03 -2.69
N LYS A 99 -1.99 -32.65 -3.20
CA LYS A 99 -2.45 -33.06 -4.54
C LYS A 99 -1.60 -32.47 -5.67
N GLN A 100 -1.04 -31.28 -5.45
CA GLN A 100 -0.18 -30.59 -6.41
C GLN A 100 1.31 -30.94 -6.23
N GLY A 101 1.68 -31.73 -5.22
CA GLY A 101 3.08 -32.04 -4.91
C GLY A 101 3.87 -30.83 -4.45
N LEU A 102 3.21 -29.84 -3.85
CA LEU A 102 3.81 -28.58 -3.41
C LEU A 102 4.24 -28.66 -1.93
N ASP A 103 5.45 -28.19 -1.64
CA ASP A 103 5.94 -27.99 -0.27
C ASP A 103 5.61 -26.57 0.21
N LEU A 104 4.75 -26.47 1.24
CA LEU A 104 4.31 -25.19 1.81
C LEU A 104 5.32 -24.54 2.75
N THR A 105 6.33 -25.26 3.25
CA THR A 105 7.24 -24.76 4.30
C THR A 105 8.00 -23.50 3.90
N HIS A 106 8.30 -23.34 2.61
CA HIS A 106 8.99 -22.18 2.04
C HIS A 106 8.18 -21.50 0.94
N TYR A 107 6.90 -21.83 0.82
CA TYR A 107 6.05 -21.29 -0.24
C TYR A 107 5.76 -19.81 0.03
N LYS A 108 6.00 -18.98 -0.98
CA LYS A 108 5.65 -17.56 -0.97
C LYS A 108 4.64 -17.30 -2.06
N PRO A 109 3.45 -16.78 -1.73
CA PRO A 109 2.47 -16.43 -2.75
C PRO A 109 3.04 -15.44 -3.75
N SER A 110 2.83 -15.71 -5.03
CA SER A 110 3.36 -14.86 -6.11
C SER A 110 2.50 -13.60 -6.31
N LYS A 111 1.21 -13.71 -6.01
CA LYS A 111 0.22 -12.63 -6.16
C LYS A 111 -0.74 -12.63 -4.96
N PRO A 112 -0.33 -12.10 -3.79
CA PRO A 112 -1.23 -12.00 -2.66
C PRO A 112 -2.35 -11.00 -2.97
N SER A 113 -3.57 -11.28 -2.49
CA SER A 113 -4.69 -10.33 -2.55
C SER A 113 -4.69 -9.32 -1.38
N TYR A 114 -3.56 -9.21 -0.66
CA TYR A 114 -3.37 -8.36 0.50
C TYR A 114 -1.97 -7.74 0.51
N TYR A 115 -1.83 -6.61 1.21
CA TYR A 115 -0.56 -5.96 1.48
C TYR A 115 -0.48 -5.67 2.98
N LEU A 116 0.61 -6.08 3.63
CA LEU A 116 0.88 -5.74 5.02
C LEU A 116 1.71 -4.47 5.06
N GLU A 117 1.24 -3.46 5.78
CA GLU A 117 1.92 -2.19 5.99
C GLU A 117 1.96 -1.86 7.49
N GLY A 118 2.86 -0.96 7.90
CA GLY A 118 2.93 -0.46 9.28
C GLY A 118 3.98 -1.11 10.16
N ASP A 119 4.78 -2.04 9.64
CA ASP A 119 5.97 -2.52 10.34
C ASP A 119 6.97 -1.38 10.56
N VAL A 120 7.59 -1.38 11.74
CA VAL A 120 8.61 -0.38 12.10
C VAL A 120 9.90 -0.71 11.34
N VAL A 121 10.28 0.19 10.44
CA VAL A 121 11.57 0.13 9.73
C VAL A 121 12.45 1.28 10.23
N GLU A 122 13.63 0.95 10.76
CA GLU A 122 14.61 1.95 11.15
C GLU A 122 15.38 2.47 9.93
N SER A 123 15.54 3.80 9.82
CA SER A 123 16.33 4.43 8.77
C SER A 123 17.31 5.46 9.35
N HIS A 124 18.61 5.30 9.05
CA HIS A 124 19.64 6.29 9.38
C HIS A 124 19.94 7.17 8.17
N GLY A 125 19.97 8.49 8.35
CA GLY A 125 20.25 9.44 7.26
C GLY A 125 21.18 10.57 7.67
N THR A 126 22.10 10.95 6.78
CA THR A 126 22.91 12.16 6.92
C THR A 126 22.16 13.35 6.31
N ARG A 127 22.19 14.50 6.98
CA ARG A 127 21.56 15.74 6.52
C ARG A 127 22.59 16.85 6.41
N TYR A 128 22.53 17.64 5.34
CA TYR A 128 23.28 18.89 5.23
C TYR A 128 22.68 19.97 6.13
N GLU A 129 23.53 20.67 6.87
CA GLU A 129 23.15 21.85 7.65
C GLU A 129 22.58 22.96 6.75
N ARG A 130 21.66 23.76 7.29
CA ARG A 130 21.09 24.94 6.61
C ARG A 130 20.95 26.07 7.62
N ASP A 131 21.44 27.26 7.29
CA ASP A 131 21.25 28.45 8.13
C ASP A 131 19.80 28.97 8.01
N PRO A 132 19.00 28.99 9.10
CA PRO A 132 17.63 29.51 9.07
C PRO A 132 17.53 31.00 8.71
N LYS A 133 18.60 31.79 8.83
CA LYS A 133 18.64 33.19 8.39
C LYS A 133 18.44 33.31 6.87
N ALA A 134 19.07 32.45 6.09
CA ALA A 134 18.93 32.47 4.63
C ALA A 134 17.47 32.27 4.18
N LYS A 135 16.73 31.38 4.86
CA LYS A 135 15.28 31.22 4.63
C LYS A 135 14.51 32.52 4.95
N ARG A 136 14.80 33.14 6.10
CA ARG A 136 14.12 34.38 6.53
C ARG A 136 14.38 35.51 5.56
N ASP A 137 15.62 35.69 5.10
CA ASP A 137 15.99 36.77 4.18
C ASP A 137 15.35 36.58 2.80
N CYS A 138 15.25 35.33 2.32
CA CYS A 138 14.52 34.99 1.11
C CYS A 138 13.03 35.35 1.23
N ILE A 139 12.37 34.96 2.34
CA ILE A 139 10.96 35.29 2.59
C ILE A 139 10.76 36.79 2.77
N ALA A 140 11.65 37.49 3.46
CA ALA A 140 11.58 38.95 3.61
C ALA A 140 11.67 39.66 2.25
N LYS A 141 12.44 39.12 1.30
CA LYS A 141 12.57 39.66 -0.06
C LYS A 141 11.38 39.33 -0.96
N TYR A 142 10.94 38.07 -0.99
CA TYR A 142 9.99 37.57 -2.00
C TYR A 142 8.56 37.35 -1.46
N GLY A 143 8.37 37.38 -0.15
CA GLY A 143 7.12 37.03 0.52
C GLY A 143 6.84 35.52 0.51
N CYS A 144 5.65 35.16 0.98
CA CYS A 144 5.16 33.78 1.08
C CYS A 144 4.28 33.37 -0.12
N LYS A 145 4.64 33.83 -1.31
CA LYS A 145 3.95 33.50 -2.55
C LYS A 145 4.84 32.61 -3.41
N CYS A 146 4.28 31.51 -3.93
CA CYS A 146 5.02 30.60 -4.79
C CYS A 146 5.54 31.33 -6.05
N PHE A 147 6.85 31.25 -6.29
CA PHE A 147 7.49 31.85 -7.45
C PHE A 147 7.00 31.27 -8.79
N ILE A 148 6.64 29.99 -8.80
CA ILE A 148 6.23 29.26 -10.01
C ILE A 148 4.76 29.53 -10.36
N CYS A 149 3.82 29.21 -9.45
CA CYS A 149 2.39 29.25 -9.74
C CYS A 149 1.64 30.40 -9.06
N GLY A 150 2.32 31.20 -8.24
CA GLY A 150 1.70 32.30 -7.51
C GLY A 150 0.77 31.89 -6.36
N PHE A 151 0.71 30.59 -6.00
CA PHE A 151 -0.07 30.11 -4.86
C PHE A 151 0.39 30.76 -3.55
N ASP A 152 -0.58 31.09 -2.70
CA ASP A 152 -0.39 31.78 -1.43
C ASP A 152 -1.25 31.05 -0.39
N PHE A 153 -0.59 30.41 0.58
CA PHE A 153 -1.26 29.56 1.56
C PHE A 153 -2.19 30.37 2.46
N GLU A 154 -1.80 31.58 2.85
CA GLU A 154 -2.61 32.42 3.72
C GLU A 154 -3.91 32.84 3.02
N LYS A 155 -3.83 33.16 1.72
CA LYS A 155 -5.02 33.53 0.94
C LYS A 155 -6.01 32.38 0.76
N VAL A 156 -5.53 31.14 0.73
CA VAL A 156 -6.36 29.96 0.43
C VAL A 156 -6.83 29.26 1.72
N TYR A 157 -5.97 29.19 2.73
CA TYR A 157 -6.21 28.46 3.98
C TYR A 157 -6.41 29.38 5.19
N GLY A 158 -6.32 30.70 5.04
CA GLY A 158 -6.46 31.65 6.14
C GLY A 158 -5.25 31.64 7.07
N GLU A 159 -5.48 31.90 8.36
CA GLU A 159 -4.42 32.04 9.37
C GLU A 159 -3.54 30.80 9.50
N ASP A 160 -4.09 29.59 9.31
CA ASP A 160 -3.32 28.33 9.35
C ASP A 160 -2.28 28.24 8.23
N GLY A 161 -2.47 28.99 7.14
CA GLY A 161 -1.52 29.11 6.03
C GLY A 161 -0.53 30.27 6.17
N ALA A 162 -0.67 31.13 7.18
CA ALA A 162 0.14 32.34 7.33
C ALA A 162 1.63 31.99 7.49
N GLY A 163 2.47 32.59 6.65
CA GLY A 163 3.91 32.33 6.66
C GLY A 163 4.35 30.96 6.13
N PHE A 164 3.42 30.09 5.72
CA PHE A 164 3.75 28.75 5.25
C PHE A 164 4.23 28.76 3.80
N ILE A 165 5.52 28.49 3.61
CA ILE A 165 6.16 28.33 2.30
C ILE A 165 7.47 27.54 2.43
N GLU A 166 7.83 26.81 1.37
CA GLU A 166 9.10 26.09 1.27
C GLU A 166 10.12 26.96 0.53
N VAL A 167 11.38 26.99 0.99
CA VAL A 167 12.45 27.73 0.30
C VAL A 167 13.36 26.74 -0.42
N HIS A 168 13.38 26.87 -1.75
CA HIS A 168 14.11 26.00 -2.66
C HIS A 168 15.47 26.60 -3.01
N HIS A 169 16.51 25.76 -3.10
CA HIS A 169 17.81 26.18 -3.65
C HIS A 169 17.82 25.91 -5.15
N LEU A 170 18.01 26.94 -5.97
CA LEU A 170 18.06 26.83 -7.43
C LEU A 170 19.20 25.90 -7.89
N LYS A 171 20.32 25.91 -7.17
CA LYS A 171 21.37 24.91 -7.29
C LYS A 171 21.30 23.94 -6.10
N PRO A 172 21.14 22.62 -6.33
CA PRO A 172 20.99 21.66 -5.23
C PRO A 172 22.20 21.66 -4.29
N ILE A 173 21.96 21.69 -2.97
CA ILE A 173 23.03 21.60 -1.94
C ILE A 173 23.91 20.35 -2.15
N SER A 174 23.32 19.23 -2.58
CA SER A 174 24.06 17.99 -2.86
C SER A 174 25.06 18.10 -4.02
N SER A 175 25.03 19.18 -4.79
CA SER A 175 26.02 19.43 -5.85
C SER A 175 27.30 20.10 -5.34
N TYR A 176 27.35 20.52 -4.08
CA TYR A 176 28.53 21.12 -3.44
C TYR A 176 29.26 20.11 -2.57
N ASN A 177 30.57 20.26 -2.46
CA ASN A 177 31.41 19.50 -1.52
C ASN A 177 31.70 20.37 -0.29
N GLY A 178 30.95 20.14 0.80
CA GLY A 178 31.13 20.85 2.07
C GLY A 178 30.34 22.17 2.19
N GLU A 179 30.79 23.03 3.09
CA GLU A 179 30.23 24.38 3.27
C GLU A 179 30.36 25.21 1.99
N HIS A 180 29.33 26.01 1.69
CA HIS A 180 29.30 26.87 0.51
C HIS A 180 28.52 28.15 0.82
N LEU A 181 28.83 29.20 0.05
CA LEU A 181 28.11 30.46 0.11
C LEU A 181 26.71 30.29 -0.48
N VAL A 182 25.71 30.86 0.20
CA VAL A 182 24.34 31.01 -0.29
C VAL A 182 23.96 32.48 -0.19
N ILE A 183 23.56 33.07 -1.32
CA ILE A 183 23.04 34.43 -1.40
C ILE A 183 21.51 34.31 -1.51
N PRO A 184 20.74 34.63 -0.46
CA PRO A 184 19.30 34.35 -0.42
C PRO A 184 18.48 34.91 -1.58
N THR A 185 18.90 36.04 -2.14
CA THR A 185 18.22 36.68 -3.28
C THR A 185 18.59 36.07 -4.63
N GLU A 186 19.74 35.41 -4.74
CA GLU A 186 20.21 34.86 -6.00
C GLU A 186 19.94 33.36 -6.07
N ASP A 187 20.18 32.66 -4.97
CA ASP A 187 20.19 31.19 -4.96
C ASP A 187 18.88 30.56 -4.49
N LEU A 188 17.97 31.34 -3.90
CA LEU A 188 16.76 30.82 -3.26
C LEU A 188 15.46 31.37 -3.87
N ARG A 189 14.42 30.54 -3.90
CA ARG A 189 13.05 30.96 -4.25
C ARG A 189 11.99 30.32 -3.33
N PRO A 190 10.95 31.06 -2.93
CA PRO A 190 9.80 30.49 -2.24
C PRO A 190 8.94 29.68 -3.21
N LEU A 191 8.67 28.42 -2.89
CA LEU A 191 7.80 27.51 -3.65
C LEU A 191 6.73 26.91 -2.73
N CYS A 192 5.54 26.64 -3.27
CA CYS A 192 4.54 25.84 -2.55
C CYS A 192 4.94 24.35 -2.58
N SER A 193 4.40 23.56 -1.66
CA SER A 193 4.73 22.13 -1.52
C SER A 193 4.53 21.32 -2.81
N ASN A 194 3.54 21.67 -3.63
CA ASN A 194 3.30 21.01 -4.91
C ASN A 194 4.38 21.34 -5.94
N CYS A 195 4.70 22.61 -6.15
CA CYS A 195 5.73 23.02 -7.10
C CYS A 195 7.12 22.57 -6.65
N HIS A 196 7.42 22.64 -5.35
CA HIS A 196 8.69 22.15 -4.81
C HIS A 196 8.84 20.64 -5.03
N SER A 197 7.79 19.86 -4.79
CA SER A 197 7.76 18.42 -5.10
C SER A 197 7.95 18.14 -6.58
N MET A 198 7.32 18.93 -7.46
CA MET A 198 7.43 18.76 -8.92
C MET A 198 8.85 19.04 -9.42
N VAL A 199 9.49 20.08 -8.91
CA VAL A 199 10.90 20.39 -9.20
C VAL A 199 11.80 19.20 -8.85
N HIS A 200 11.60 18.60 -7.68
CA HIS A 200 12.38 17.45 -7.20
C HIS A 200 11.93 16.09 -7.75
N ARG A 201 10.86 16.03 -8.56
CA ARG A 201 10.42 14.78 -9.19
C ARG A 201 11.46 14.25 -10.18
N ARG A 202 12.24 15.13 -10.80
CA ARG A 202 13.38 14.75 -11.63
C ARG A 202 14.60 14.49 -10.76
N LYS A 203 15.23 13.34 -10.97
CA LYS A 203 16.49 12.93 -10.33
C LYS A 203 17.49 12.50 -11.41
N PRO A 204 18.81 12.66 -11.18
CA PRO A 204 19.43 13.23 -9.97
C PRO A 204 19.40 14.76 -9.92
N ILE A 205 19.19 15.43 -11.06
CA ILE A 205 19.16 16.89 -11.16
C ILE A 205 17.69 17.35 -11.18
N PRO A 206 17.26 18.19 -10.21
CA PRO A 206 15.92 18.78 -10.20
C PRO A 206 15.64 19.61 -11.45
N TRP A 207 14.37 19.89 -11.72
CA TRP A 207 14.01 20.84 -12.76
C TRP A 207 14.42 22.27 -12.40
N ASP A 208 14.78 23.05 -13.41
CA ASP A 208 14.87 24.49 -13.26
C ASP A 208 13.47 25.09 -12.99
N VAL A 209 13.39 26.04 -12.05
CA VAL A 209 12.11 26.60 -11.61
C VAL A 209 11.41 27.41 -12.70
N GLU A 210 12.16 28.13 -13.54
CA GLU A 210 11.60 28.85 -14.67
C GLU A 210 11.06 27.86 -15.69
N LYS A 211 11.77 26.75 -15.90
CA LYS A 211 11.29 25.73 -16.83
C LYS A 211 9.96 25.10 -16.38
N VAL A 212 9.80 24.81 -15.08
CA VAL A 212 8.52 24.31 -14.55
C VAL A 212 7.42 25.36 -14.67
N ARG A 213 7.75 26.62 -14.44
CA ARG A 213 6.82 27.73 -14.63
C ARG A 213 6.32 27.83 -16.08
N GLU A 214 7.23 27.78 -17.05
CA GLU A 214 6.87 27.76 -18.48
C GLU A 214 5.94 26.59 -18.82
N MET A 215 6.20 25.39 -18.28
CA MET A 215 5.32 24.22 -18.51
C MET A 215 3.89 24.48 -18.01
N ILE A 216 3.75 25.12 -16.85
CA ILE A 216 2.43 25.45 -16.28
C ILE A 216 1.73 26.51 -17.12
N GLU A 217 2.46 27.55 -17.56
CA GLU A 217 1.91 28.62 -18.39
C GLU A 217 1.40 28.09 -19.75
N ILE A 218 2.17 27.21 -20.41
CA ILE A 218 1.77 26.56 -21.68
C ILE A 218 0.52 25.70 -21.47
N ASN A 219 0.53 24.80 -20.50
CA ASN A 219 -0.58 23.86 -20.32
C ASN A 219 -1.87 24.55 -19.83
N ASN A 220 -1.76 25.65 -19.07
CA ASN A 220 -2.93 26.43 -18.66
C ASN A 220 -3.56 27.17 -19.85
N ALA A 221 -2.77 27.59 -20.85
CA ALA A 221 -3.30 28.17 -22.08
C ALA A 221 -4.09 27.12 -22.89
N ASP A 222 -3.61 25.87 -22.92
CA ASP A 222 -4.29 24.77 -23.61
C ASP A 222 -5.59 24.34 -22.91
N ILE A 223 -5.64 24.37 -21.57
CA ILE A 223 -6.86 24.08 -20.77
C ILE A 223 -7.92 25.17 -20.95
N LEU A 224 -7.52 26.42 -21.19
CA LEU A 224 -8.46 27.52 -21.47
C LEU A 224 -8.94 27.56 -22.93
N HIS A 225 -8.40 26.71 -23.80
CA HIS A 225 -8.75 26.57 -25.21
C HIS A 225 -9.30 25.19 -25.58
N SER A 226 -9.55 24.33 -24.58
CA SER A 226 -10.26 23.05 -24.69
C SER A 226 -11.62 23.10 -23.99
#